data_AF-A0A4P9XMS3-F1
#
_entry.id   AF-A0A4P9XMS3-F1
#
_cell.length_a   1.000
_cell.length_b   1.000
_cell.length_c   1.000
_cell.angle_alpha   90.00
_cell.angle_beta   90.00
_cell.angle_gamma   90.00
#
_symmetry.space_group_name_H-M   'P 1'
#
loop_
_entity.id
_entity.type
_entity.pdbx_description
1 polymer ?
#
loop_
_entity_poly.entity_id
_entity_poly.type
_entity_poly.pdbx_seq_one_letter_code
_entity_poly.pdbx_strand_id
1 'polypeptide(L)'
;AKPVDAAVAFMRSSLGIDVSGLVLKHAYRGKNTRIAHVAFKQVVRKIEVSNGDIYIHIGPDGRVLAYDNGLYQGRDASKLILWDGALSKRFVKPSLAFGTLAKYIGVQMGATRLAEVAKAASAARGAHYELQGVPGVREIVWAQQAYVHTKTGTLEAAWEFFVNLGVNYYQAHVSADGTRLLAVANWASSATSYRAVSPHKKDPLSAGRTLLSYAANKNVWPEGWHQAPQPGRPYETSGNNVYAYALGKDATGRRSIMPAASANGVFDFPLDPNQDPRLFKNAGTANLFYMVNIMHGMSFEFGFDEAAGNFQKINYSGAGKGNDRVTAEAQVEGLIDNASMVAPPDGISPSLQMGLYANGNQIRDSSLDNEVVVHEFSHGITERLTGPTHRADCLQTPEARALAEGWSDFIALYMSASGTDTRDTPRTFGEYVNFGNQRDQPYSTNPQINSLSYESLNTLTEEHDAGAIWATILWEVYWGLVDKLGFTEARMTPNNAKGNTLALQIIMNALTLQACNPTFIQARDAITDAEWMTSDSQYTCNIWASFAKRGLGVGAKF
;
A
#
# COMPACT_ATOMS: atom_id res chain seq x y z
N ALA A 1 -24.71 -3.57 -40.07
CA ALA A 1 -23.33 -3.85 -40.55
C ALA A 1 -22.70 -4.92 -39.68
N LYS A 2 -21.80 -5.78 -40.20
CA LYS A 2 -21.01 -6.64 -39.30
C LYS A 2 -20.19 -5.70 -38.40
N PRO A 3 -20.02 -5.97 -37.09
CA PRO A 3 -19.28 -5.08 -36.20
C PRO A 3 -17.89 -4.69 -36.72
N VAL A 4 -17.21 -5.61 -37.41
CA VAL A 4 -15.92 -5.34 -38.05
C VAL A 4 -16.03 -4.25 -39.12
N ASP A 5 -17.07 -4.27 -39.96
CA ASP A 5 -17.26 -3.26 -41.02
C ASP A 5 -17.52 -1.88 -40.43
N ALA A 6 -18.32 -1.81 -39.36
CA ALA A 6 -18.60 -0.56 -38.66
C ALA A 6 -17.34 0.00 -37.97
N ALA A 7 -16.51 -0.86 -37.38
CA ALA A 7 -15.21 -0.47 -36.83
C ALA A 7 -14.27 0.07 -37.93
N VAL A 8 -14.18 -0.62 -39.08
CA VAL A 8 -13.36 -0.18 -40.22
C VAL A 8 -13.85 1.15 -40.79
N ALA A 9 -15.16 1.32 -40.93
CA ALA A 9 -15.76 2.57 -41.38
C ALA A 9 -15.40 3.71 -40.42
N PHE A 10 -15.57 3.52 -39.12
CA PHE A 10 -15.23 4.50 -38.09
C PHE A 10 -13.74 4.90 -38.13
N MET A 11 -12.83 3.93 -38.21
CA MET A 11 -11.39 4.20 -38.32
C MET A 11 -11.06 5.07 -39.54
N ARG A 12 -11.65 4.76 -40.70
CA ARG A 12 -11.39 5.51 -41.94
C ARG A 12 -12.01 6.91 -41.91
N SER A 13 -13.30 7.00 -41.58
CA SER A 13 -14.05 8.25 -41.72
C SER A 13 -13.83 9.22 -40.58
N SER A 14 -13.73 8.69 -39.35
CA SER A 14 -13.73 9.52 -38.14
C SER A 14 -12.32 9.76 -37.61
N LEU A 15 -11.42 8.80 -37.79
CA LEU A 15 -10.05 8.88 -37.27
C LEU A 15 -8.99 9.11 -38.37
N GLY A 16 -9.36 9.00 -39.65
CA GLY A 16 -8.41 9.15 -40.76
C GLY A 16 -7.34 8.06 -40.79
N ILE A 17 -7.61 6.89 -40.23
CA ILE A 17 -6.64 5.80 -40.10
C ILE A 17 -6.65 4.92 -41.35
N ASP A 18 -5.47 4.69 -41.92
CA ASP A 18 -5.27 3.64 -42.91
C ASP A 18 -5.26 2.26 -42.23
N VAL A 19 -6.23 1.43 -42.61
CA VAL A 19 -6.43 0.08 -42.06
C VAL A 19 -5.57 -0.98 -42.76
N SER A 20 -4.84 -0.62 -43.83
CA SER A 20 -4.01 -1.56 -44.61
C SER A 20 -2.91 -2.23 -43.78
N GLY A 21 -2.40 -1.52 -42.76
CA GLY A 21 -1.40 -1.98 -41.79
C GLY A 21 -2.01 -2.58 -40.52
N LEU A 22 -3.31 -2.89 -40.49
CA LEU A 22 -3.98 -3.42 -39.31
C LEU A 22 -4.43 -4.87 -39.52
N VAL A 23 -4.25 -5.69 -38.50
CA VAL A 23 -4.72 -7.09 -38.46
C VAL A 23 -5.79 -7.22 -37.39
N LEU A 24 -6.93 -7.80 -37.75
CA LEU A 24 -7.99 -8.11 -36.80
C LEU A 24 -7.52 -9.20 -35.82
N LYS A 25 -7.49 -8.90 -34.52
CA LYS A 25 -7.11 -9.89 -33.48
C LYS A 25 -8.33 -10.51 -32.82
N HIS A 26 -9.31 -9.68 -32.49
CA HIS A 26 -10.52 -10.12 -31.80
C HIS A 26 -11.75 -9.42 -32.35
N ALA A 27 -12.81 -10.19 -32.57
CA ALA A 27 -14.15 -9.68 -32.81
C ALA A 27 -15.14 -10.61 -32.09
N TYR A 28 -15.74 -10.13 -31.01
CA TYR A 28 -16.72 -10.91 -30.26
C TYR A 28 -17.82 -10.02 -29.73
N ARG A 29 -18.96 -10.64 -29.39
CA ARG A 29 -20.10 -9.94 -28.76
C ARG A 29 -20.23 -10.39 -27.31
N GLY A 30 -20.29 -9.42 -26.39
CA GLY A 30 -20.54 -9.70 -24.98
C GLY A 30 -21.91 -10.34 -24.80
N LYS A 31 -21.97 -11.50 -24.14
CA LYS A 31 -23.21 -12.26 -23.96
C LYS A 31 -24.29 -11.46 -23.20
N ASN A 32 -23.89 -10.63 -22.23
CA ASN A 32 -24.80 -9.90 -21.35
C ASN A 32 -25.13 -8.49 -21.86
N THR A 33 -24.16 -7.82 -22.50
CA THR A 33 -24.31 -6.42 -22.91
C THR A 33 -24.81 -6.27 -24.35
N ARG A 34 -24.72 -7.34 -25.16
CA ARG A 34 -24.90 -7.32 -26.62
C ARG A 34 -23.97 -6.34 -27.35
N ILE A 35 -22.98 -5.76 -26.67
CA ILE A 35 -21.96 -4.89 -27.27
C ILE A 35 -20.97 -5.77 -28.02
N ALA A 36 -20.61 -5.36 -29.23
CA ALA A 36 -19.53 -5.99 -29.99
C ALA A 36 -18.20 -5.28 -29.68
N HIS A 37 -17.17 -6.06 -29.37
CA HIS A 37 -15.82 -5.59 -29.14
C HIS A 37 -14.96 -6.02 -30.33
N VAL A 38 -14.32 -5.04 -30.97
CA VAL A 38 -13.46 -5.25 -32.15
C VAL A 38 -12.08 -4.68 -31.83
N ALA A 39 -11.04 -5.51 -31.98
CA ALA A 39 -9.67 -5.12 -31.70
C ALA A 39 -8.78 -5.39 -32.92
N PHE A 40 -8.02 -4.38 -33.33
CA PHE A 40 -7.01 -4.50 -34.38
C PHE A 40 -5.61 -4.21 -33.82
N LYS A 41 -4.62 -4.95 -34.34
CA LYS A 41 -3.20 -4.76 -34.07
C LYS A 41 -2.52 -4.11 -35.26
N GLN A 42 -1.70 -3.10 -35.02
CA GLN A 42 -0.83 -2.53 -36.05
C GLN A 42 0.30 -3.50 -36.38
N VAL A 43 0.57 -3.62 -37.68
CA VAL A 43 1.65 -4.44 -38.23
C VAL A 43 2.47 -3.58 -39.19
N VAL A 44 3.77 -3.51 -38.94
CA VAL A 44 4.73 -2.83 -39.81
C VAL A 44 5.67 -3.87 -40.39
N ARG A 45 5.74 -3.97 -41.72
CA ARG A 45 6.58 -4.98 -42.43
C ARG A 45 6.39 -6.41 -41.89
N LYS A 46 5.12 -6.79 -41.61
CA LYS A 46 4.69 -8.10 -41.07
C LYS A 46 5.10 -8.38 -39.61
N ILE A 47 5.60 -7.40 -38.87
CA ILE A 47 5.89 -7.50 -37.43
C ILE A 47 4.89 -6.66 -36.66
N GLU A 48 4.34 -7.20 -35.57
CA GLU A 48 3.36 -6.48 -34.73
C GLU A 48 4.03 -5.33 -33.97
N VAL A 49 3.29 -4.23 -33.83
CA VAL A 49 3.65 -3.16 -32.89
C VAL A 49 3.03 -3.53 -31.54
N SER A 50 3.84 -3.96 -30.56
CA SER A 50 3.38 -4.52 -29.28
C SER A 50 2.42 -3.62 -28.52
N ASN A 51 2.60 -2.30 -28.59
CA ASN A 51 1.71 -1.30 -27.99
C ASN A 51 0.88 -0.52 -29.03
N GLY A 52 0.70 -1.07 -30.22
CA GLY A 52 -0.07 -0.49 -31.33
C GLY A 52 -1.42 -1.16 -31.52
N ASP A 53 -2.30 -1.09 -30.53
CA ASP A 53 -3.66 -1.64 -30.60
C ASP A 53 -4.70 -0.54 -30.80
N ILE A 54 -5.80 -0.87 -31.45
CA ILE A 54 -7.03 -0.04 -31.46
C ILE A 54 -8.22 -0.91 -31.07
N TYR A 55 -8.95 -0.47 -30.06
CA TYR A 55 -10.15 -1.13 -29.54
C TYR A 55 -11.37 -0.29 -29.88
N ILE A 56 -12.41 -0.92 -30.42
CA ILE A 56 -13.65 -0.25 -30.80
C ILE A 56 -14.82 -1.06 -30.26
N HIS A 57 -15.72 -0.38 -29.55
CA HIS A 57 -16.91 -0.97 -28.94
C HIS A 57 -18.16 -0.48 -29.67
N ILE A 58 -18.98 -1.43 -30.14
CA ILE A 58 -20.11 -1.16 -31.04
C ILE A 58 -21.40 -1.65 -30.41
N GLY A 59 -22.38 -0.74 -30.32
CA GLY A 59 -23.70 -1.00 -29.79
C GLY A 59 -24.52 -1.96 -30.65
N PRO A 60 -25.62 -2.52 -30.12
CA PRO A 60 -26.53 -3.37 -30.88
C PRO A 60 -27.15 -2.68 -32.10
N ASP A 61 -27.27 -1.35 -32.05
CA ASP A 61 -27.75 -0.47 -33.12
C ASP A 61 -26.68 -0.14 -34.18
N GLY A 62 -25.45 -0.63 -34.00
CA GLY A 62 -24.34 -0.42 -34.93
C GLY A 62 -23.55 0.88 -34.70
N ARG A 63 -23.88 1.68 -33.68
CA ARG A 63 -23.11 2.88 -33.34
C ARG A 63 -21.85 2.53 -32.56
N VAL A 64 -20.78 3.31 -32.76
CA VAL A 64 -19.58 3.23 -31.91
C VAL A 64 -19.90 3.90 -30.57
N LEU A 65 -19.71 3.15 -29.49
CA LEU A 65 -19.97 3.60 -28.11
C LEU A 65 -18.70 4.17 -27.47
N ALA A 66 -17.57 3.54 -27.73
CA ALA A 66 -16.26 3.93 -27.19
C ALA A 66 -15.15 3.35 -28.06
N TYR A 67 -13.99 3.99 -28.05
CA TYR A 67 -12.78 3.46 -28.66
C TYR A 67 -11.54 3.90 -27.88
N ASP A 68 -10.47 3.13 -28.02
CA ASP A 68 -9.12 3.45 -27.58
C ASP A 68 -8.15 3.27 -28.75
N ASN A 69 -7.16 4.16 -28.89
CA ASN A 69 -6.26 4.20 -30.05
C ASN A 69 -4.80 4.35 -29.60
N GLY A 70 -4.09 3.22 -29.54
CA GLY A 70 -2.65 3.15 -29.29
C GLY A 70 -1.80 3.07 -30.55
N LEU A 71 -2.36 3.24 -31.75
CA LEU A 71 -1.62 3.08 -33.01
C LEU A 71 -0.49 4.11 -33.13
N TYR A 72 0.64 3.67 -33.69
CA TYR A 72 1.72 4.57 -34.07
C TYR A 72 1.30 5.45 -35.27
N GLN A 73 1.39 6.77 -35.13
CA GLN A 73 0.95 7.76 -36.14
C GLN A 73 2.10 8.61 -36.74
N GLY A 74 3.37 8.24 -36.50
CA GLY A 74 4.52 9.06 -36.89
C GLY A 74 4.61 9.32 -38.40
N ARG A 75 4.89 10.59 -38.77
CA ARG A 75 4.86 11.12 -40.15
C ARG A 75 6.15 10.91 -40.95
N ASP A 76 7.23 10.41 -40.37
CA ASP A 76 8.54 10.45 -41.03
C ASP A 76 9.12 9.06 -41.27
N ALA A 77 8.62 8.43 -42.34
CA ALA A 77 9.12 7.13 -42.78
C ALA A 77 10.56 7.11 -43.28
N SER A 78 11.20 8.28 -43.35
CA SER A 78 12.60 8.44 -43.76
C SER A 78 13.60 8.36 -42.59
N LYS A 79 13.15 8.58 -41.35
CA LYS A 79 13.94 8.38 -40.11
C LYS A 79 13.69 7.03 -39.44
N LEU A 80 12.75 6.29 -39.99
CA LEU A 80 12.44 4.92 -39.65
C LEU A 80 13.70 4.06 -39.85
N ILE A 81 14.36 3.69 -38.76
CA ILE A 81 15.23 2.51 -38.74
C ILE A 81 14.29 1.30 -38.86
N LEU A 82 13.77 1.08 -40.06
CA LEU A 82 12.88 -0.02 -40.38
C LEU A 82 13.66 -1.08 -41.17
N TRP A 83 13.60 -2.29 -40.64
CA TRP A 83 14.40 -3.45 -41.02
C TRP A 83 13.64 -4.27 -42.06
N ASP A 84 14.31 -5.11 -42.84
CA ASP A 84 13.69 -5.98 -43.86
C ASP A 84 12.90 -7.16 -43.25
N GLY A 85 11.94 -6.84 -42.37
CA GLY A 85 11.08 -7.80 -41.71
C GLY A 85 11.85 -8.81 -40.86
N ALA A 86 11.28 -10.00 -40.70
CA ALA A 86 11.75 -11.00 -39.75
C ALA A 86 13.15 -11.60 -40.03
N LEU A 87 13.73 -11.29 -41.20
CA LEU A 87 15.01 -11.85 -41.68
C LEU A 87 16.21 -10.88 -41.51
N SER A 88 16.05 -9.80 -40.75
CA SER A 88 17.08 -8.78 -40.57
C SER A 88 18.33 -9.29 -39.83
N LYS A 89 19.51 -9.15 -40.46
CA LYS A 89 20.84 -9.50 -39.90
C LYS A 89 21.28 -8.62 -38.72
N ARG A 90 20.54 -7.55 -38.39
CA ARG A 90 20.90 -6.66 -37.29
C ARG A 90 20.29 -7.06 -35.94
N PHE A 91 19.34 -8.00 -35.91
CA PHE A 91 18.93 -8.59 -34.63
C PHE A 91 20.10 -9.43 -34.11
N VAL A 92 20.59 -9.08 -32.93
CA VAL A 92 21.44 -10.02 -32.22
C VAL A 92 20.62 -11.26 -31.87
N LYS A 93 21.32 -12.36 -31.55
CA LYS A 93 20.66 -13.58 -31.10
C LYS A 93 19.75 -13.29 -29.90
N PRO A 94 18.56 -13.92 -29.79
CA PRO A 94 17.67 -13.71 -28.66
C PRO A 94 18.33 -14.06 -27.33
N SER A 95 19.28 -15.01 -27.27
CA SER A 95 20.04 -15.27 -26.05
C SER A 95 20.91 -14.10 -25.59
N LEU A 96 21.50 -13.35 -26.54
CA LEU A 96 22.32 -12.18 -26.25
C LEU A 96 21.45 -11.01 -25.79
N ALA A 97 20.34 -10.75 -26.48
CA ALA A 97 19.37 -9.73 -26.06
C ALA A 97 18.73 -10.08 -24.71
N PHE A 98 18.45 -11.36 -24.45
CA PHE A 98 17.97 -11.83 -23.16
C PHE A 98 18.99 -11.56 -22.06
N GLY A 99 20.30 -11.53 -22.34
CA GLY A 99 21.30 -11.13 -21.34
C GLY A 99 21.04 -9.74 -20.74
N THR A 100 20.59 -8.78 -21.55
CA THR A 100 20.21 -7.44 -21.09
C THR A 100 18.96 -7.48 -20.22
N LEU A 101 17.95 -8.26 -20.63
CA LEU A 101 16.76 -8.46 -19.81
C LEU A 101 17.09 -9.19 -18.50
N ALA A 102 17.86 -10.27 -18.56
CA ALA A 102 18.27 -11.11 -17.44
C ALA A 102 18.99 -10.29 -16.36
N LYS A 103 19.86 -9.34 -16.77
CA LYS A 103 20.48 -8.38 -15.86
C LYS A 103 19.46 -7.51 -15.13
N TYR A 104 18.42 -7.06 -15.84
CA TYR A 104 17.36 -6.23 -15.28
C TYR A 104 16.46 -7.02 -14.32
N ILE A 105 15.98 -8.20 -14.72
CA ILE A 105 15.07 -9.05 -13.91
C ILE A 105 15.80 -9.96 -12.91
N GLY A 106 17.12 -9.89 -12.87
CA GLY A 106 17.96 -10.59 -11.89
C GLY A 106 18.14 -12.10 -12.11
N VAL A 107 18.01 -12.57 -13.35
CA VAL A 107 18.31 -13.96 -13.71
C VAL A 107 19.82 -14.13 -13.86
N GLN A 108 20.44 -14.94 -12.99
CA GLN A 108 21.87 -15.23 -13.03
C GLN A 108 22.19 -16.25 -14.12
N MET A 109 22.74 -15.79 -15.24
CA MET A 109 22.96 -16.60 -16.44
C MET A 109 24.13 -17.60 -16.36
N GLY A 110 25.02 -17.49 -15.37
CA GLY A 110 26.17 -18.39 -15.19
C GLY A 110 27.09 -18.53 -16.43
N ALA A 111 27.93 -19.56 -16.47
CA ALA A 111 28.69 -19.96 -17.66
C ALA A 111 27.83 -20.75 -18.68
N THR A 112 26.54 -20.93 -18.39
CA THR A 112 25.61 -21.75 -19.16
C THR A 112 25.23 -21.02 -20.44
N ARG A 113 25.48 -21.64 -21.59
CA ARG A 113 24.96 -21.13 -22.87
C ARG A 113 23.50 -21.51 -23.00
N LEU A 114 22.61 -20.53 -23.21
CA LEU A 114 21.22 -20.80 -23.56
C LEU A 114 21.13 -21.49 -24.91
N ALA A 115 20.26 -22.49 -25.02
CA ALA A 115 19.89 -23.04 -26.30
C ALA A 115 18.72 -22.24 -26.90
N GLU A 116 18.83 -21.91 -28.18
CA GLU A 116 17.82 -21.18 -28.93
C GLU A 116 17.15 -22.14 -29.92
N VAL A 117 15.86 -22.42 -29.71
CA VAL A 117 15.10 -23.29 -30.61
C VAL A 117 14.13 -22.45 -31.40
N ALA A 118 14.41 -22.26 -32.69
CA ALA A 118 13.51 -21.58 -33.60
C ALA A 118 12.23 -22.40 -33.80
N LYS A 119 11.07 -21.75 -33.75
CA LYS A 119 9.77 -22.35 -34.05
C LYS A 119 9.20 -21.77 -35.33
N ALA A 120 8.51 -22.62 -36.08
CA ALA A 120 7.84 -22.22 -37.30
C ALA A 120 6.77 -21.17 -37.00
N ALA A 121 6.68 -20.15 -37.86
CA ALA A 121 5.59 -19.19 -37.81
C ALA A 121 4.25 -19.91 -38.06
N SER A 122 3.21 -19.48 -37.36
CA SER A 122 1.83 -19.93 -37.54
C SER A 122 0.93 -18.75 -37.90
N ALA A 123 -0.31 -19.02 -38.30
CA ALA A 123 -1.30 -17.96 -38.54
C ALA A 123 -1.60 -17.11 -37.28
N ALA A 124 -1.32 -17.63 -36.08
CA ALA A 124 -1.61 -16.97 -34.80
C ALA A 124 -0.39 -16.27 -34.16
N ARG A 125 0.84 -16.68 -34.52
CA ARG A 125 2.10 -16.16 -33.95
C ARG A 125 3.18 -16.18 -35.03
N GLY A 126 3.92 -15.06 -35.15
CA GLY A 126 5.08 -14.95 -36.04
C GLY A 126 6.22 -15.90 -35.67
N ALA A 127 7.35 -15.80 -36.39
CA ALA A 127 8.55 -16.55 -36.04
C ALA A 127 8.99 -16.18 -34.61
N HIS A 128 9.18 -17.19 -33.77
CA HIS A 128 9.52 -17.04 -32.35
C HIS A 128 10.51 -18.12 -31.92
N TYR A 129 11.17 -17.87 -30.79
CA TYR A 129 12.25 -18.70 -30.27
C TYR A 129 11.92 -19.14 -28.85
N GLU A 130 12.18 -20.41 -28.56
CA GLU A 130 12.26 -20.88 -27.18
C GLU A 130 13.70 -20.68 -26.70
N LEU A 131 13.86 -20.00 -25.58
CA LEU A 131 15.12 -19.95 -24.85
C LEU A 131 15.11 -21.04 -23.77
N GLN A 132 15.91 -22.07 -23.98
CA GLN A 132 16.03 -23.20 -23.06
C GLN A 132 17.27 -23.06 -22.17
N GLY A 133 17.15 -23.58 -20.94
CA GLY A 133 18.22 -23.50 -19.94
C GLY A 133 18.29 -22.17 -19.19
N VAL A 134 17.24 -21.34 -19.27
CA VAL A 134 17.14 -20.10 -18.49
C VAL A 134 16.94 -20.46 -17.00
N PRO A 135 17.82 -20.05 -16.08
CA PRO A 135 17.70 -20.42 -14.68
C PRO A 135 16.50 -19.76 -13.99
N GLY A 136 15.81 -20.50 -13.12
CA GLY A 136 14.79 -19.95 -12.21
C GLY A 136 13.42 -19.64 -12.84
N VAL A 137 13.20 -19.96 -14.12
CA VAL A 137 11.90 -19.76 -14.79
C VAL A 137 10.96 -20.94 -14.53
N ARG A 138 9.65 -20.66 -14.46
CA ARG A 138 8.58 -21.66 -14.27
C ARG A 138 8.04 -22.21 -15.57
N GLU A 139 8.20 -21.47 -16.64
CA GLU A 139 7.75 -21.81 -17.99
C GLU A 139 8.85 -21.48 -18.99
N ILE A 140 8.71 -22.02 -20.21
CA ILE A 140 9.61 -21.72 -21.31
C ILE A 140 9.63 -20.20 -21.56
N VAL A 141 10.83 -19.63 -21.67
CA VAL A 141 10.99 -18.23 -22.07
C VAL A 141 10.82 -18.13 -23.58
N TRP A 142 9.81 -17.37 -23.98
CA TRP A 142 9.52 -17.09 -25.38
C TRP A 142 10.16 -15.77 -25.77
N ALA A 143 10.79 -15.74 -26.94
CA ALA A 143 11.32 -14.53 -27.57
C ALA A 143 10.72 -14.37 -28.97
N GLN A 144 10.20 -13.19 -29.29
CA GLN A 144 9.69 -12.87 -30.62
C GLN A 144 10.08 -11.46 -31.05
N GLN A 145 10.10 -11.21 -32.35
CA GLN A 145 10.37 -9.86 -32.85
C GLN A 145 9.11 -9.01 -32.73
N ALA A 146 9.28 -7.77 -32.31
CA ALA A 146 8.22 -6.79 -32.16
C ALA A 146 8.71 -5.40 -32.54
N TYR A 147 7.78 -4.50 -32.80
CA TYR A 147 8.02 -3.07 -32.70
C TYR A 147 7.39 -2.54 -31.41
N VAL A 148 8.00 -1.52 -30.81
CA VAL A 148 7.41 -0.76 -29.70
C VAL A 148 7.55 0.72 -30.01
N HIS A 149 6.47 1.49 -29.90
CA HIS A 149 6.56 2.94 -30.04
C HIS A 149 6.78 3.59 -28.68
N THR A 150 7.73 4.52 -28.62
CA THR A 150 8.17 5.17 -27.38
C THR A 150 7.36 6.44 -27.11
N LYS A 151 7.41 6.95 -25.87
CA LYS A 151 6.78 8.23 -25.50
C LYS A 151 7.23 9.42 -26.37
N THR A 152 8.41 9.33 -26.99
CA THR A 152 8.94 10.35 -27.90
C THR A 152 8.40 10.24 -29.34
N GLY A 153 7.45 9.33 -29.59
CA GLY A 153 6.85 9.13 -30.90
C GLY A 153 7.78 8.41 -31.90
N THR A 154 8.73 7.62 -31.40
CA THR A 154 9.66 6.83 -32.24
C THR A 154 9.23 5.37 -32.25
N LEU A 155 9.25 4.72 -33.41
CA LEU A 155 9.01 3.28 -33.53
C LEU A 155 10.36 2.53 -33.48
N GLU A 156 10.57 1.70 -32.45
CA GLU A 156 11.80 0.94 -32.27
C GLU A 156 11.57 -0.57 -32.45
N ALA A 157 12.53 -1.26 -33.08
CA ALA A 157 12.50 -2.72 -33.17
C ALA A 157 13.09 -3.37 -31.93
N ALA A 158 12.42 -4.43 -31.48
CA ALA A 158 12.71 -5.09 -30.23
C ALA A 158 12.59 -6.61 -30.33
N TRP A 159 13.34 -7.30 -29.48
CA TRP A 159 12.96 -8.61 -28.96
C TRP A 159 11.94 -8.42 -27.85
N GLU A 160 10.77 -9.01 -27.99
CA GLU A 160 9.77 -9.17 -26.94
C GLU A 160 9.97 -10.51 -26.24
N PHE A 161 10.06 -10.49 -24.91
CA PHE A 161 10.23 -11.64 -24.05
C PHE A 161 9.05 -11.81 -23.11
N PHE A 162 8.67 -13.07 -22.88
CA PHE A 162 7.74 -13.46 -21.82
C PHE A 162 8.48 -14.33 -20.81
N VAL A 163 8.59 -13.86 -19.56
CA VAL A 163 9.39 -14.51 -18.52
C VAL A 163 8.57 -14.73 -17.26
N ASN A 164 8.25 -15.98 -16.98
CA ASN A 164 7.54 -16.39 -15.77
C ASN A 164 8.54 -16.86 -14.70
N LEU A 165 8.71 -16.08 -13.63
CA LEU A 165 9.52 -16.42 -12.46
C LEU A 165 8.67 -16.92 -11.27
N GLY A 166 7.38 -17.16 -11.47
CA GLY A 166 6.41 -17.53 -10.44
C GLY A 166 5.68 -16.31 -9.90
N VAL A 167 6.29 -15.57 -8.97
CA VAL A 167 5.69 -14.37 -8.36
C VAL A 167 5.79 -13.12 -9.23
N ASN A 168 6.55 -13.20 -10.32
CA ASN A 168 6.68 -12.15 -11.32
C ASN A 168 6.47 -12.77 -12.71
N TYR A 169 5.72 -12.08 -13.55
CA TYR A 169 5.51 -12.47 -14.95
C TYR A 169 5.84 -11.26 -15.82
N TYR A 170 7.02 -11.25 -16.43
CA TYR A 170 7.46 -10.13 -17.23
C TYR A 170 7.07 -10.28 -18.70
N GLN A 171 6.51 -9.23 -19.29
CA GLN A 171 6.59 -8.94 -20.72
C GLN A 171 7.59 -7.81 -20.91
N ALA A 172 8.65 -8.02 -21.67
CA ALA A 172 9.72 -7.03 -21.82
C ALA A 172 10.19 -6.89 -23.27
N HIS A 173 10.64 -5.70 -23.64
CA HIS A 173 11.10 -5.35 -24.97
C HIS A 173 12.56 -4.88 -24.88
N VAL A 174 13.48 -5.62 -25.50
CA VAL A 174 14.90 -5.26 -25.60
C VAL A 174 15.19 -4.84 -27.04
N SER A 175 15.97 -3.79 -27.26
CA SER A 175 16.34 -3.31 -28.60
C SER A 175 16.92 -4.44 -29.47
N ALA A 176 16.74 -4.32 -30.79
CA ALA A 176 17.23 -5.33 -31.74
C ALA A 176 18.75 -5.60 -31.65
N ASP A 177 19.55 -4.59 -31.30
CA ASP A 177 20.99 -4.73 -31.02
C ASP A 177 21.31 -5.41 -29.67
N GLY A 178 20.28 -5.68 -28.86
CA GLY A 178 20.38 -6.32 -27.55
C GLY A 178 20.88 -5.42 -26.44
N THR A 179 21.14 -4.13 -26.67
CA THR A 179 21.87 -3.27 -25.72
C THR A 179 21.00 -2.48 -24.77
N ARG A 180 19.72 -2.26 -25.10
CA ARG A 180 18.81 -1.37 -24.35
C ARG A 180 17.52 -2.09 -24.01
N LEU A 181 17.05 -1.95 -22.77
CA LEU A 181 15.69 -2.30 -22.40
C LEU A 181 14.77 -1.14 -22.80
N LEU A 182 13.83 -1.39 -23.70
CA LEU A 182 12.92 -0.38 -24.28
C LEU A 182 11.61 -0.27 -23.49
N ALA A 183 11.09 -1.39 -23.00
CA ALA A 183 9.89 -1.43 -22.16
C ALA A 183 9.87 -2.70 -21.31
N VAL A 184 9.18 -2.65 -20.18
CA VAL A 184 8.94 -3.82 -19.32
C VAL A 184 7.62 -3.65 -18.58
N ALA A 185 6.82 -4.71 -18.55
CA ALA A 185 5.60 -4.83 -17.78
C ALA A 185 5.70 -6.09 -16.92
N ASN A 186 5.39 -5.98 -15.63
CA ASN A 186 5.22 -7.14 -14.76
C ASN A 186 3.72 -7.37 -14.56
N TRP A 187 3.22 -8.49 -15.06
CA TRP A 187 1.82 -8.89 -14.98
C TRP A 187 1.48 -9.61 -13.68
N ALA A 188 2.47 -9.90 -12.83
CA ALA A 188 2.16 -10.37 -11.50
C ALA A 188 1.70 -9.21 -10.61
N SER A 189 0.54 -9.37 -9.96
CA SER A 189 0.27 -8.67 -8.71
C SER A 189 1.20 -9.28 -7.66
N SER A 190 2.04 -8.47 -7.02
CA SER A 190 2.95 -8.89 -5.95
C SER A 190 2.26 -9.79 -4.92
N ALA A 191 2.41 -11.11 -5.05
CA ALA A 191 1.79 -12.07 -4.15
C ALA A 191 2.69 -12.30 -2.93
N THR A 192 3.14 -11.22 -2.27
CA THR A 192 3.71 -11.38 -0.94
C THR A 192 2.60 -11.68 0.06
N SER A 193 2.90 -12.52 1.03
CA SER A 193 1.95 -12.87 2.09
C SER A 193 2.67 -12.98 3.42
N TYR A 194 1.97 -12.65 4.50
CA TYR A 194 2.53 -12.50 5.84
C TYR A 194 1.72 -13.31 6.82
N ARG A 195 2.36 -14.20 7.58
CA ARG A 195 1.71 -14.83 8.75
C ARG A 195 1.73 -13.81 9.89
N ALA A 196 0.67 -13.03 9.99
CA ALA A 196 0.54 -11.90 10.91
C ALA A 196 -0.79 -11.97 11.67
N VAL A 197 -0.91 -11.18 12.74
CA VAL A 197 -2.19 -10.92 13.39
C VAL A 197 -3.01 -10.06 12.40
N SER A 198 -4.27 -10.43 12.18
CA SER A 198 -5.16 -9.64 11.30
C SER A 198 -5.18 -8.18 11.77
N PRO A 199 -5.15 -7.19 10.86
CA PRO A 199 -5.00 -5.77 11.24
C PRO A 199 -6.15 -5.23 12.08
N HIS A 200 -7.24 -5.99 12.15
CA HIS A 200 -8.46 -5.70 12.88
C HIS A 200 -8.59 -6.50 14.18
N LYS A 201 -7.54 -7.25 14.53
CA LYS A 201 -7.42 -8.05 15.72
C LYS A 201 -6.23 -7.55 16.52
N LYS A 202 -6.31 -7.74 17.83
CA LYS A 202 -5.37 -7.14 18.79
C LYS A 202 -4.04 -7.88 18.81
N ASP A 203 -4.08 -9.19 18.99
CA ASP A 203 -2.88 -9.93 19.38
C ASP A 203 -3.00 -11.44 19.04
N PRO A 204 -1.89 -12.21 19.10
CA PRO A 204 -1.91 -13.62 18.73
C PRO A 204 -2.60 -14.54 19.75
N LEU A 205 -2.80 -14.14 21.01
CA LEU A 205 -3.52 -14.97 21.99
C LEU A 205 -5.03 -14.88 21.79
N SER A 206 -5.55 -13.68 21.48
CA SER A 206 -6.98 -13.47 21.27
C SER A 206 -7.48 -13.92 19.89
N ALA A 207 -6.65 -13.83 18.85
CA ALA A 207 -7.08 -14.08 17.48
C ALA A 207 -6.19 -15.03 16.66
N GLY A 208 -5.02 -15.41 17.17
CA GLY A 208 -4.03 -16.14 16.41
C GLY A 208 -3.43 -15.32 15.25
N ARG A 209 -2.70 -16.01 14.36
CA ARG A 209 -2.13 -15.43 13.14
C ARG A 209 -2.58 -16.21 11.92
N THR A 210 -2.90 -15.48 10.85
CA THR A 210 -3.31 -16.06 9.57
C THR A 210 -2.36 -15.61 8.46
N LEU A 211 -2.32 -16.36 7.36
CA LEU A 211 -1.53 -15.98 6.20
C LEU A 211 -2.31 -14.96 5.38
N LEU A 212 -1.92 -13.69 5.48
CA LEU A 212 -2.59 -12.55 4.87
C LEU A 212 -1.85 -12.14 3.60
N SER A 213 -2.59 -11.95 2.50
CA SER A 213 -2.01 -11.53 1.23
C SER A 213 -1.86 -10.01 1.18
N TYR A 214 -0.85 -9.54 0.46
CA TYR A 214 -0.75 -8.14 0.07
C TYR A 214 -2.01 -7.68 -0.65
N ALA A 215 -2.56 -6.53 -0.23
CA ALA A 215 -3.65 -5.86 -0.90
C ALA A 215 -3.09 -4.81 -1.86
N ALA A 216 -3.19 -5.07 -3.16
CA ALA A 216 -2.67 -4.15 -4.18
C ALA A 216 -3.48 -2.85 -4.25
N ASN A 217 -2.84 -1.75 -3.88
CA ASN A 217 -3.34 -0.39 -4.13
C ASN A 217 -2.20 0.45 -4.70
N LYS A 218 -2.23 0.67 -6.03
CA LYS A 218 -1.16 1.40 -6.72
C LYS A 218 -1.21 2.91 -6.51
N ASN A 219 -2.30 3.45 -5.98
CA ASN A 219 -2.37 4.86 -5.63
C ASN A 219 -1.55 5.14 -4.37
N VAL A 220 -1.64 4.22 -3.39
CA VAL A 220 -0.91 4.30 -2.12
C VAL A 220 0.51 3.74 -2.24
N TRP A 221 0.67 2.61 -2.95
CA TRP A 221 1.93 1.90 -3.13
C TRP A 221 2.20 1.60 -4.61
N PRO A 222 2.66 2.59 -5.38
CA PRO A 222 2.94 2.41 -6.81
C PRO A 222 3.85 1.21 -7.12
N GLU A 223 4.85 0.97 -6.26
CA GLU A 223 5.83 -0.11 -6.37
C GLU A 223 5.62 -1.25 -5.35
N GLY A 224 4.51 -1.24 -4.60
CA GLY A 224 4.25 -2.18 -3.51
C GLY A 224 4.98 -1.87 -2.19
N TRP A 225 4.92 -2.81 -1.24
CA TRP A 225 5.49 -2.61 0.12
C TRP A 225 6.99 -2.84 0.22
N HIS A 226 7.57 -3.58 -0.73
CA HIS A 226 8.96 -3.97 -0.68
C HIS A 226 9.81 -3.15 -1.63
N GLN A 227 11.06 -2.92 -1.24
CA GLN A 227 12.07 -2.51 -2.22
C GLN A 227 12.19 -3.62 -3.28
N ALA A 228 12.28 -3.22 -4.55
CA ALA A 228 12.49 -4.16 -5.65
C ALA A 228 13.63 -5.14 -5.27
N PRO A 229 13.38 -6.45 -5.33
CA PRO A 229 14.36 -7.43 -4.88
C PRO A 229 15.60 -7.30 -5.78
N GLN A 230 16.77 -7.19 -5.16
CA GLN A 230 18.01 -7.29 -5.93
C GLN A 230 18.13 -8.70 -6.51
N PRO A 231 18.77 -8.88 -7.67
CA PRO A 231 19.01 -10.19 -8.26
C PRO A 231 19.53 -11.22 -7.25
N GLY A 232 18.78 -12.31 -7.05
CA GLY A 232 19.13 -13.39 -6.11
C GLY A 232 18.91 -13.07 -4.63
N ARG A 233 18.27 -11.94 -4.28
CA ARG A 233 17.88 -11.62 -2.91
C ARG A 233 16.36 -11.78 -2.72
N PRO A 234 15.92 -12.49 -1.68
CA PRO A 234 14.50 -12.56 -1.34
C PRO A 234 13.96 -11.17 -0.95
N TYR A 235 12.63 -11.03 -0.94
CA TYR A 235 12.01 -9.89 -0.28
C TYR A 235 12.37 -9.89 1.20
N GLU A 236 12.84 -8.76 1.70
CA GLU A 236 13.09 -8.51 3.11
C GLU A 236 12.00 -7.56 3.64
N THR A 237 11.89 -7.40 4.95
CA THR A 237 10.97 -6.45 5.62
C THR A 237 11.41 -4.98 5.45
N SER A 238 11.67 -4.57 4.20
CA SER A 238 12.03 -3.20 3.84
C SER A 238 11.41 -2.78 2.52
N GLY A 239 10.95 -1.52 2.46
CA GLY A 239 10.54 -0.86 1.21
C GLY A 239 10.37 0.64 1.36
N ASN A 240 9.38 1.21 0.65
CA ASN A 240 9.19 2.66 0.57
C ASN A 240 8.70 3.26 1.90
N ASN A 241 7.82 2.56 2.62
CA ASN A 241 7.14 3.12 3.79
C ASN A 241 7.87 2.79 5.10
N VAL A 242 8.58 1.65 5.12
CA VAL A 242 9.18 1.12 6.34
C VAL A 242 10.46 0.31 6.07
N TYR A 243 11.38 0.39 7.01
CA TYR A 243 12.53 -0.47 7.19
C TYR A 243 12.40 -1.15 8.55
N ALA A 244 11.90 -2.40 8.58
CA ALA A 244 11.66 -3.14 9.80
C ALA A 244 12.76 -4.18 10.04
N TYR A 245 13.35 -4.19 11.24
CA TYR A 245 14.44 -5.09 11.60
C TYR A 245 14.43 -5.42 13.10
N ALA A 246 15.18 -6.44 13.51
CA ALA A 246 15.57 -6.64 14.90
C ALA A 246 17.10 -6.61 15.01
N LEU A 247 17.64 -6.17 16.14
CA LEU A 247 19.08 -6.28 16.38
C LEU A 247 19.48 -7.73 16.68
N GLY A 248 20.60 -8.12 16.09
CA GLY A 248 21.21 -9.44 16.24
C GLY A 248 22.34 -9.64 15.24
N LYS A 249 23.14 -10.69 15.43
CA LYS A 249 24.21 -11.03 14.49
C LYS A 249 23.73 -12.13 13.54
N ASP A 250 23.54 -11.82 12.26
CA ASP A 250 23.23 -12.87 11.27
C ASP A 250 24.50 -13.64 10.84
N ALA A 251 24.30 -14.72 10.07
CA ALA A 251 25.40 -15.55 9.55
C ALA A 251 26.38 -14.78 8.63
N THR A 252 26.00 -13.58 8.17
CA THR A 252 26.81 -12.69 7.33
C THR A 252 27.46 -11.55 8.12
N GLY A 253 27.24 -11.49 9.44
CA GLY A 253 27.76 -10.46 10.32
C GLY A 253 26.98 -9.15 10.33
N ARG A 254 25.79 -9.08 9.69
CA ARG A 254 24.92 -7.91 9.83
C ARG A 254 24.40 -7.80 11.25
N ARG A 255 24.32 -6.57 11.76
CA ARG A 255 23.80 -6.23 13.09
C ARG A 255 22.28 -5.97 13.10
N SER A 256 21.72 -5.64 11.94
CA SER A 256 20.28 -5.47 11.73
C SER A 256 19.77 -6.64 10.90
N ILE A 257 18.88 -7.43 11.49
CA ILE A 257 18.29 -8.62 10.87
C ILE A 257 16.93 -8.23 10.31
N MET A 258 16.81 -8.22 8.99
CA MET A 258 15.53 -8.15 8.29
C MET A 258 15.12 -9.58 7.91
N PRO A 259 14.00 -10.10 8.40
CA PRO A 259 13.53 -11.41 7.98
C PRO A 259 13.32 -11.43 6.46
N ALA A 260 13.79 -12.49 5.84
CA ALA A 260 13.64 -12.73 4.42
C ALA A 260 12.45 -13.67 4.17
N ALA A 261 11.63 -13.34 3.17
CA ALA A 261 10.61 -14.23 2.68
C ALA A 261 11.20 -15.52 2.09
N SER A 262 10.36 -16.54 1.97
CA SER A 262 10.67 -17.67 1.09
C SER A 262 10.83 -17.22 -0.37
N ALA A 263 11.34 -18.12 -1.23
CA ALA A 263 11.46 -17.86 -2.67
C ALA A 263 10.13 -17.48 -3.36
N ASN A 264 8.99 -17.78 -2.74
CA ASN A 264 7.65 -17.43 -3.23
C ASN A 264 7.10 -16.14 -2.60
N GLY A 265 7.90 -15.33 -1.91
CA GLY A 265 7.45 -14.08 -1.28
C GLY A 265 6.61 -14.28 -0.01
N VAL A 266 6.67 -15.46 0.60
CA VAL A 266 5.90 -15.80 1.80
C VAL A 266 6.75 -15.55 3.05
N PHE A 267 6.30 -14.62 3.90
CA PHE A 267 6.80 -14.36 5.26
C PHE A 267 6.00 -15.19 6.26
N ASP A 268 6.29 -16.49 6.31
CA ASP A 268 5.64 -17.44 7.22
C ASP A 268 6.66 -17.92 8.28
N PHE A 269 6.73 -17.18 9.39
CA PHE A 269 7.62 -17.51 10.50
C PHE A 269 6.84 -18.14 11.65
N PRO A 270 7.37 -19.21 12.28
CA PRO A 270 6.72 -19.84 13.43
C PRO A 270 6.64 -18.87 14.62
N LEU A 271 5.65 -19.08 15.48
CA LEU A 271 5.49 -18.44 16.78
C LEU A 271 4.82 -19.44 17.71
N ASP A 272 5.39 -19.64 18.88
CA ASP A 272 4.69 -20.21 20.02
C ASP A 272 4.51 -19.09 21.05
N PRO A 273 3.27 -18.58 21.27
CA PRO A 273 3.04 -17.45 22.15
C PRO A 273 3.23 -17.79 23.64
N ASN A 274 3.48 -19.06 23.99
CA ASN A 274 3.78 -19.51 25.36
C ASN A 274 5.29 -19.66 25.62
N GLN A 275 6.12 -19.49 24.60
CA GLN A 275 7.57 -19.55 24.72
C GLN A 275 8.18 -18.14 24.70
N ASP A 276 9.47 -18.08 25.05
CA ASP A 276 10.23 -16.84 25.02
C ASP A 276 10.21 -16.22 23.60
N PRO A 277 9.68 -15.00 23.43
CA PRO A 277 9.55 -14.36 22.12
C PRO A 277 10.90 -14.04 21.46
N ARG A 278 12.00 -14.06 22.22
CA ARG A 278 13.36 -13.91 21.68
C ARG A 278 13.73 -15.02 20.71
N LEU A 279 13.05 -16.17 20.78
CA LEU A 279 13.19 -17.28 19.82
C LEU A 279 12.44 -17.02 18.50
N PHE A 280 11.55 -16.02 18.46
CA PHE A 280 10.63 -15.76 17.34
C PHE A 280 10.75 -14.33 16.79
N LYS A 281 11.94 -13.71 16.85
CA LYS A 281 12.21 -12.35 16.32
C LYS A 281 11.65 -12.10 14.93
N ASN A 282 11.76 -13.09 14.03
CA ASN A 282 11.26 -12.96 12.66
C ASN A 282 9.74 -12.82 12.60
N ALA A 283 9.00 -13.50 13.47
CA ALA A 283 7.54 -13.40 13.54
C ALA A 283 7.11 -12.00 14.00
N GLY A 284 7.71 -11.47 15.07
CA GLY A 284 7.45 -10.11 15.56
C GLY A 284 7.81 -9.06 14.52
N THR A 285 9.01 -9.14 13.93
CA THR A 285 9.47 -8.18 12.91
C THR A 285 8.59 -8.19 11.65
N ALA A 286 8.12 -9.37 11.21
CA ALA A 286 7.21 -9.47 10.07
C ALA A 286 5.82 -8.91 10.37
N ASN A 287 5.30 -9.09 11.60
CA ASN A 287 4.04 -8.47 12.04
C ASN A 287 4.16 -6.95 12.09
N LEU A 288 5.26 -6.43 12.64
CA LEU A 288 5.57 -5.00 12.67
C LEU A 288 5.63 -4.41 11.25
N PHE A 289 6.36 -5.05 10.33
CA PHE A 289 6.40 -4.63 8.93
C PHE A 289 5.01 -4.60 8.28
N TYR A 290 4.21 -5.65 8.52
CA TYR A 290 2.85 -5.74 8.00
C TYR A 290 1.98 -4.60 8.52
N MET A 291 1.94 -4.39 9.84
CA MET A 291 1.09 -3.38 10.46
C MET A 291 1.50 -1.95 10.10
N VAL A 292 2.80 -1.64 10.03
CA VAL A 292 3.27 -0.31 9.61
C VAL A 292 2.84 -0.01 8.17
N ASN A 293 2.90 -0.99 7.26
CA ASN A 293 2.38 -0.79 5.91
C ASN A 293 0.86 -0.61 5.89
N ILE A 294 0.10 -1.40 6.67
CA ILE A 294 -1.34 -1.24 6.82
C ILE A 294 -1.70 0.16 7.31
N MET A 295 -1.01 0.65 8.34
CA MET A 295 -1.22 1.98 8.91
C MET A 295 -0.85 3.11 7.95
N HIS A 296 0.26 2.97 7.22
CA HIS A 296 0.58 3.88 6.12
C HIS A 296 -0.57 3.93 5.11
N GLY A 297 -1.10 2.77 4.69
CA GLY A 297 -2.16 2.73 3.69
C GLY A 297 -3.46 3.36 4.15
N MET A 298 -3.88 3.05 5.38
CA MET A 298 -5.04 3.69 6.00
C MET A 298 -4.85 5.21 6.04
N SER A 299 -3.79 5.67 6.70
CA SER A 299 -3.57 7.10 6.93
C SER A 299 -3.44 7.88 5.62
N PHE A 300 -2.80 7.31 4.59
CA PHE A 300 -2.75 7.89 3.24
C PHE A 300 -4.14 8.10 2.63
N GLU A 301 -5.00 7.08 2.66
CA GLU A 301 -6.37 7.18 2.14
C GLU A 301 -7.20 8.21 2.91
N PHE A 302 -6.91 8.43 4.20
CA PHE A 302 -7.54 9.45 5.05
C PHE A 302 -6.86 10.83 5.00
N GLY A 303 -5.92 11.06 4.07
CA GLY A 303 -5.35 12.38 3.78
C GLY A 303 -3.96 12.63 4.37
N PHE A 304 -3.35 11.67 5.07
CA PHE A 304 -1.92 11.72 5.42
C PHE A 304 -1.06 11.24 4.25
N ASP A 305 -1.10 12.01 3.17
CA ASP A 305 -0.37 11.76 1.94
C ASP A 305 1.01 12.43 1.92
N GLU A 306 1.69 12.39 0.78
CA GLU A 306 3.02 12.97 0.60
C GLU A 306 3.06 14.48 0.88
N ALA A 307 2.02 15.23 0.49
CA ALA A 307 1.95 16.67 0.73
C ALA A 307 1.70 16.99 2.21
N ALA A 308 0.99 16.09 2.91
CA ALA A 308 0.75 16.17 4.35
C ALA A 308 1.93 15.66 5.20
N GLY A 309 3.07 15.32 4.58
CA GLY A 309 4.28 14.89 5.29
C GLY A 309 4.17 13.47 5.85
N ASN A 310 3.67 12.53 5.05
CA ASN A 310 3.68 11.10 5.37
C ASN A 310 5.10 10.52 5.45
N PHE A 311 5.20 9.21 5.73
CA PHE A 311 6.49 8.53 5.89
C PHE A 311 6.85 7.71 4.66
N GLN A 312 7.62 8.28 3.75
CA GLN A 312 8.01 7.63 2.50
C GLN A 312 9.46 7.92 2.10
N LYS A 313 10.16 6.88 1.68
CA LYS A 313 11.50 7.04 1.12
C LYS A 313 11.46 7.81 -0.20
N ILE A 314 10.45 7.55 -1.02
CA ILE A 314 10.20 8.18 -2.31
C ILE A 314 8.76 8.70 -2.30
N ASN A 315 8.62 10.00 -2.55
CA ASN A 315 7.34 10.67 -2.79
C ASN A 315 7.11 10.69 -4.30
N TYR A 316 6.13 9.92 -4.78
CA TYR A 316 5.87 9.74 -6.21
C TYR A 316 5.10 10.90 -6.84
N SER A 317 4.35 11.68 -6.05
CA SER A 317 3.70 12.93 -6.48
C SER A 317 4.71 14.08 -6.63
N GLY A 318 5.84 14.00 -5.93
CA GLY A 318 6.83 15.07 -5.83
C GLY A 318 6.50 16.17 -4.81
N ALA A 319 5.41 16.03 -4.04
CA ALA A 319 5.09 16.89 -2.90
C ALA A 319 5.76 16.39 -1.60
N GLY A 320 5.83 17.26 -0.59
CA GLY A 320 6.49 16.97 0.69
C GLY A 320 8.00 16.71 0.57
N LYS A 321 8.57 16.12 1.62
CA LYS A 321 9.99 15.74 1.68
C LYS A 321 10.12 14.25 1.97
N GLY A 322 10.40 13.46 0.93
CA GLY A 322 10.69 12.04 1.10
C GLY A 322 12.05 11.78 1.79
N ASN A 323 12.50 10.53 1.68
CA ASN A 323 13.65 9.96 2.41
C ASN A 323 13.41 9.84 3.92
N ASP A 324 12.16 9.63 4.31
CA ASP A 324 11.73 9.61 5.70
C ASP A 324 10.80 8.43 6.05
N ARG A 325 10.97 7.31 5.35
CA ARG A 325 10.33 6.05 5.72
C ARG A 325 10.58 5.72 7.20
N VAL A 326 9.62 5.04 7.84
CA VAL A 326 9.76 4.59 9.23
C VAL A 326 10.93 3.61 9.37
N THR A 327 11.81 3.83 10.35
CA THR A 327 12.73 2.80 10.84
C THR A 327 12.08 2.10 12.02
N ALA A 328 11.68 0.84 11.83
CA ALA A 328 10.93 0.08 12.82
C ALA A 328 11.81 -1.03 13.42
N GLU A 329 12.11 -0.94 14.72
CA GLU A 329 12.97 -1.88 15.42
C GLU A 329 12.15 -2.77 16.36
N ALA A 330 12.20 -4.08 16.12
CA ALA A 330 11.57 -5.09 16.95
C ALA A 330 12.52 -5.61 18.03
N GLN A 331 11.98 -5.84 19.24
CA GLN A 331 12.68 -6.34 20.41
C GLN A 331 13.94 -5.53 20.75
N VAL A 332 13.76 -4.21 20.85
CA VAL A 332 14.83 -3.27 21.19
C VAL A 332 15.47 -3.65 22.53
N GLU A 333 16.77 -3.90 22.54
CA GLU A 333 17.49 -4.24 23.77
C GLU A 333 17.52 -3.03 24.71
N GLY A 334 17.10 -3.24 25.96
CA GLY A 334 17.05 -2.18 26.98
C GLY A 334 15.76 -1.36 26.99
N LEU A 335 14.88 -1.52 25.99
CA LEU A 335 13.51 -1.01 26.04
C LEU A 335 12.61 -2.07 26.69
N ILE A 336 12.52 -2.02 28.01
CA ILE A 336 11.77 -2.97 28.84
C ILE A 336 10.42 -2.36 29.19
N ASP A 337 9.36 -3.17 29.07
CA ASP A 337 7.98 -2.80 29.38
C ASP A 337 7.52 -1.51 28.68
N ASN A 338 8.04 -1.28 27.48
CA ASN A 338 7.75 -0.06 26.73
C ASN A 338 7.82 -0.25 25.20
N ALA A 339 7.19 0.68 24.49
CA ALA A 339 7.34 0.93 23.06
C ALA A 339 7.47 2.46 22.87
N SER A 340 7.97 2.91 21.72
CA SER A 340 8.02 4.35 21.46
C SER A 340 8.04 4.68 19.98
N MET A 341 7.55 5.87 19.65
CA MET A 341 7.72 6.52 18.36
C MET A 341 8.37 7.88 18.53
N VAL A 342 9.46 8.11 17.79
CA VAL A 342 10.06 9.44 17.63
C VAL A 342 9.83 9.90 16.21
N ALA A 343 9.05 10.97 16.05
CA ALA A 343 8.65 11.50 14.76
C ALA A 343 9.27 12.88 14.51
N PRO A 344 10.47 12.97 13.90
CA PRO A 344 11.08 14.24 13.53
C PRO A 344 10.34 14.90 12.35
N PRO A 345 10.68 16.16 12.00
CA PRO A 345 10.08 16.88 10.89
C PRO A 345 10.16 16.13 9.54
N ASP A 346 9.31 16.53 8.60
CA ASP A 346 9.23 15.98 7.23
C ASP A 346 10.61 15.93 6.55
N GLY A 347 10.92 14.77 5.93
CA GLY A 347 12.24 14.47 5.34
C GLY A 347 13.27 13.84 6.27
N ILE A 348 12.94 13.58 7.53
CA ILE A 348 13.77 12.80 8.47
C ILE A 348 13.00 11.56 8.91
N SER A 349 13.61 10.38 8.75
CA SER A 349 13.01 9.11 9.14
C SER A 349 12.59 9.10 10.62
N PRO A 350 11.34 8.74 10.94
CA PRO A 350 10.93 8.48 12.30
C PRO A 350 11.40 7.10 12.77
N SER A 351 11.56 6.97 14.08
CA SER A 351 11.99 5.74 14.74
C SER A 351 10.85 5.14 15.54
N LEU A 352 10.36 3.97 15.11
CA LEU A 352 9.39 3.16 15.81
C LEU A 352 10.12 2.02 16.52
N GLN A 353 10.00 1.93 17.84
CA GLN A 353 10.74 1.01 18.69
C GLN A 353 9.79 0.14 19.50
N MET A 354 9.89 -1.17 19.35
CA MET A 354 9.05 -2.15 20.04
C MET A 354 9.90 -2.92 21.05
N GLY A 355 9.57 -2.78 22.34
CA GLY A 355 10.24 -3.46 23.44
C GLY A 355 9.64 -4.82 23.79
N LEU A 356 10.26 -5.46 24.77
CA LEU A 356 9.74 -6.68 25.40
C LEU A 356 9.09 -6.33 26.74
N TYR A 357 7.96 -6.97 27.01
CA TYR A 357 7.22 -6.81 28.26
C TYR A 357 7.34 -8.07 29.10
N ALA A 358 7.62 -7.93 30.40
CA ALA A 358 7.85 -9.05 31.31
C ALA A 358 6.87 -9.02 32.50
N ASN A 359 6.26 -10.18 32.78
CA ASN A 359 5.50 -10.40 34.00
C ASN A 359 5.93 -11.73 34.63
N GLY A 360 6.76 -11.64 35.67
CA GLY A 360 7.44 -12.80 36.24
C GLY A 360 8.32 -13.50 35.20
N ASN A 361 8.01 -14.76 34.89
CA ASN A 361 8.75 -15.56 33.90
C ASN A 361 8.17 -15.48 32.48
N GLN A 362 7.03 -14.82 32.30
CA GLN A 362 6.42 -14.65 30.98
C GLN A 362 6.93 -13.37 30.33
N ILE A 363 7.30 -13.46 29.06
CA ILE A 363 7.74 -12.32 28.24
C ILE A 363 6.87 -12.25 27.00
N ARG A 364 6.44 -11.04 26.61
CA ARG A 364 5.63 -10.77 25.43
C ARG A 364 6.32 -9.72 24.55
N ASP A 365 6.22 -9.89 23.23
CA ASP A 365 6.83 -8.99 22.24
C ASP A 365 5.78 -8.00 21.72
N SER A 366 5.97 -6.71 22.02
CA SER A 366 5.03 -5.67 21.60
C SER A 366 4.87 -5.54 20.10
N SER A 367 5.82 -6.05 19.30
CA SER A 367 5.70 -6.13 17.83
C SER A 367 4.53 -7.02 17.37
N LEU A 368 3.99 -7.86 18.25
CA LEU A 368 2.85 -8.75 18.00
C LEU A 368 1.52 -8.21 18.57
N ASP A 369 1.56 -7.09 19.30
CA ASP A 369 0.37 -6.38 19.78
C ASP A 369 0.02 -5.26 18.81
N ASN A 370 -0.98 -5.51 17.97
CA ASN A 370 -1.40 -4.55 16.96
C ASN A 370 -1.95 -3.26 17.60
N GLU A 371 -2.49 -3.29 18.82
CA GLU A 371 -2.97 -2.05 19.46
C GLU A 371 -1.79 -1.15 19.82
N VAL A 372 -0.71 -1.72 20.36
CA VAL A 372 0.53 -0.97 20.67
C VAL A 372 1.21 -0.49 19.38
N VAL A 373 1.37 -1.33 18.36
CA VAL A 373 1.98 -0.91 17.08
C VAL A 373 1.18 0.23 16.43
N VAL A 374 -0.15 0.17 16.46
CA VAL A 374 -1.02 1.22 15.90
C VAL A 374 -0.91 2.50 16.73
N HIS A 375 -0.90 2.40 18.06
CA HIS A 375 -0.72 3.52 18.97
C HIS A 375 0.59 4.25 18.68
N GLU A 376 1.72 3.53 18.65
CA GLU A 376 3.02 4.14 18.40
C GLU A 376 3.10 4.79 17.01
N PHE A 377 2.62 4.11 15.96
CA PHE A 377 2.59 4.72 14.63
C PHE A 377 1.73 5.99 14.60
N SER A 378 0.68 6.05 15.41
CA SER A 378 -0.23 7.18 15.48
C SER A 378 0.40 8.43 16.10
N HIS A 379 1.38 8.31 16.99
CA HIS A 379 2.22 9.45 17.39
C HIS A 379 2.91 10.10 16.20
N GLY A 380 3.35 9.30 15.23
CA GLY A 380 3.91 9.81 13.99
C GLY A 380 2.90 10.63 13.17
N ILE A 381 1.66 10.15 13.08
CA ILE A 381 0.59 10.87 12.39
C ILE A 381 0.30 12.21 13.10
N THR A 382 0.12 12.18 14.42
CA THR A 382 -0.29 13.36 15.20
C THR A 382 0.80 14.42 15.25
N GLU A 383 2.08 14.05 15.42
CA GLU A 383 3.21 14.98 15.36
C GLU A 383 3.36 15.62 13.97
N ARG A 384 3.18 14.87 12.88
CA ARG A 384 3.34 15.42 11.51
C ARG A 384 2.18 16.34 11.10
N LEU A 385 0.96 16.05 11.53
CA LEU A 385 -0.23 16.80 11.12
C LEU A 385 -0.51 18.03 12.00
N THR A 386 -0.16 17.99 13.30
CA THR A 386 -0.48 19.08 14.24
C THR A 386 0.30 20.36 13.94
N GLY A 387 -0.38 21.52 14.00
CA GLY A 387 0.27 22.83 13.90
C GLY A 387 0.82 23.14 12.50
N PRO A 388 0.04 22.85 11.42
CA PRO A 388 0.36 22.55 10.01
C PRO A 388 1.71 23.00 9.44
N THR A 389 2.81 22.63 10.09
CA THR A 389 4.17 23.03 9.72
C THR A 389 5.09 21.83 9.53
N HIS A 390 4.57 20.61 9.74
CA HIS A 390 5.31 19.36 9.79
C HIS A 390 6.53 19.44 10.73
N ARG A 391 6.40 20.21 11.81
CA ARG A 391 7.40 20.34 12.87
C ARG A 391 7.08 19.37 13.99
N ALA A 392 8.12 18.87 14.65
CA ALA A 392 8.02 17.90 15.75
C ALA A 392 7.98 18.55 17.15
N ASP A 393 7.50 19.80 17.26
CA ASP A 393 7.47 20.56 18.51
C ASP A 393 6.09 21.14 18.85
N CYS A 394 5.04 20.51 18.30
CA CYS A 394 3.66 20.96 18.45
C CYS A 394 2.78 20.12 19.40
N LEU A 395 3.34 19.10 20.05
CA LEU A 395 2.68 18.31 21.10
C LEU A 395 3.58 18.21 22.35
N GLN A 396 3.96 19.35 22.91
CA GLN A 396 4.99 19.47 23.95
C GLN A 396 4.48 19.96 25.31
N THR A 397 3.36 20.69 25.36
CA THR A 397 2.71 21.05 26.63
C THR A 397 2.03 19.82 27.25
N PRO A 398 1.80 19.78 28.58
CA PRO A 398 1.18 18.63 29.23
C PRO A 398 -0.18 18.23 28.62
N GLU A 399 -1.08 19.18 28.38
CA GLU A 399 -2.35 18.90 27.69
C GLU A 399 -2.14 18.38 26.27
N ALA A 400 -1.21 18.97 25.50
CA ALA A 400 -0.97 18.53 24.13
C ALA A 400 -0.38 17.11 24.06
N ARG A 401 0.49 16.75 25.01
CA ARG A 401 1.01 15.38 25.15
C ARG A 401 -0.09 14.40 25.53
N ALA A 402 -0.94 14.75 26.50
CA ALA A 402 -2.10 13.94 26.84
C ALA A 402 -3.02 13.73 25.63
N LEU A 403 -3.27 14.77 24.85
CA LEU A 403 -4.04 14.60 23.62
C LEU A 403 -3.32 13.66 22.64
N ALA A 404 -1.99 13.75 22.47
CA ALA A 404 -1.16 12.85 21.67
C ALA A 404 -1.42 11.37 22.01
N GLU A 405 -1.34 11.02 23.30
CA GLU A 405 -1.68 9.70 23.82
C GLU A 405 -3.13 9.29 23.48
N GLY A 406 -4.08 10.21 23.67
CA GLY A 406 -5.50 9.93 23.43
C GLY A 406 -5.87 9.75 21.95
N TRP A 407 -5.24 10.48 21.03
CA TRP A 407 -5.41 10.25 19.60
C TRP A 407 -4.83 8.90 19.19
N SER A 408 -3.66 8.53 19.73
CA SER A 408 -3.03 7.24 19.47
C SER A 408 -3.88 6.06 19.94
N ASP A 409 -4.42 6.13 21.16
CA ASP A 409 -5.35 5.14 21.69
C ASP A 409 -6.66 5.08 20.87
N PHE A 410 -7.21 6.23 20.48
CA PHE A 410 -8.41 6.27 19.65
C PHE A 410 -8.21 5.57 18.31
N ILE A 411 -7.09 5.81 17.61
CA ILE A 411 -6.81 5.17 16.33
C ILE A 411 -6.61 3.65 16.50
N ALA A 412 -6.00 3.21 17.60
CA ALA A 412 -5.92 1.79 17.95
C ALA A 412 -7.32 1.17 18.18
N LEU A 413 -8.19 1.85 18.94
CA LEU A 413 -9.58 1.42 19.15
C LEU A 413 -10.37 1.35 17.83
N TYR A 414 -10.21 2.35 16.95
CA TYR A 414 -10.81 2.35 15.62
C TYR A 414 -10.38 1.12 14.80
N MET A 415 -9.08 0.82 14.81
CA MET A 415 -8.54 -0.31 14.06
C MET A 415 -9.09 -1.65 14.57
N SER A 416 -9.21 -1.82 15.89
CA SER A 416 -9.66 -3.05 16.52
C SER A 416 -11.19 -3.16 16.70
N ALA A 417 -11.96 -2.12 16.38
CA ALA A 417 -13.43 -2.12 16.47
C ALA A 417 -14.08 -3.20 15.58
N SER A 418 -15.19 -3.77 16.02
CA SER A 418 -15.91 -4.84 15.31
C SER A 418 -17.34 -4.44 15.00
N GLY A 419 -17.91 -4.93 13.89
CA GLY A 419 -19.34 -4.77 13.60
C GLY A 419 -20.27 -5.46 14.61
N THR A 420 -19.73 -6.28 15.50
CA THR A 420 -20.44 -6.89 16.64
C THR A 420 -20.40 -6.06 17.91
N ASP A 421 -19.59 -5.00 17.94
CA ASP A 421 -19.53 -4.12 19.11
C ASP A 421 -20.80 -3.30 19.23
N THR A 422 -21.09 -2.86 20.45
CA THR A 422 -22.11 -1.86 20.76
C THR A 422 -21.44 -0.69 21.46
N ARG A 423 -22.15 0.43 21.58
CA ARG A 423 -21.68 1.60 22.33
C ARG A 423 -21.19 1.29 23.74
N ASP A 424 -21.74 0.27 24.39
CA ASP A 424 -21.41 -0.08 25.77
C ASP A 424 -20.39 -1.22 25.88
N THR A 425 -19.97 -1.83 24.75
CA THR A 425 -18.95 -2.89 24.74
C THR A 425 -17.64 -2.37 25.34
N PRO A 426 -17.17 -2.92 26.49
CA PRO A 426 -15.90 -2.54 27.07
C PRO A 426 -14.73 -2.93 26.17
N ARG A 427 -13.76 -2.04 26.00
CA ARG A 427 -12.54 -2.31 25.23
C ARG A 427 -11.30 -2.08 26.09
N THR A 428 -10.59 -3.16 26.39
CA THR A 428 -9.24 -3.09 26.97
C THR A 428 -8.25 -2.56 25.93
N PHE A 429 -7.06 -2.18 26.37
CA PHE A 429 -5.94 -1.76 25.54
C PHE A 429 -4.65 -2.44 26.01
N GLY A 430 -3.81 -2.87 25.08
CA GLY A 430 -2.49 -3.46 25.38
C GLY A 430 -2.58 -4.75 26.22
N GLU A 431 -3.70 -5.47 26.15
CA GLU A 431 -3.97 -6.62 27.02
C GLU A 431 -2.94 -7.75 26.86
N TYR A 432 -2.43 -7.89 25.64
CA TYR A 432 -1.33 -8.79 25.37
C TYR A 432 -0.07 -8.29 26.06
N VAL A 433 0.49 -7.14 25.75
CA VAL A 433 1.78 -6.77 26.39
C VAL A 433 1.70 -6.60 27.91
N ASN A 434 0.60 -6.08 28.44
CA ASN A 434 0.45 -5.72 29.85
C ASN A 434 -0.14 -6.84 30.74
N PHE A 435 -0.45 -8.01 30.18
CA PHE A 435 -1.08 -9.12 30.91
C PHE A 435 -2.41 -8.74 31.59
N GLY A 436 -3.11 -7.76 31.02
CA GLY A 436 -4.28 -7.09 31.56
C GLY A 436 -4.45 -5.73 30.91
N ASN A 437 -5.49 -4.97 31.27
CA ASN A 437 -5.67 -3.64 30.69
C ASN A 437 -4.51 -2.72 31.06
N GLN A 438 -3.87 -2.08 30.06
CA GLN A 438 -2.77 -1.14 30.31
C GLN A 438 -3.26 0.21 30.82
N ARG A 439 -4.52 0.55 30.57
CA ARG A 439 -5.17 1.76 31.07
C ARG A 439 -5.93 1.44 32.36
N ASP A 440 -6.16 2.44 33.20
CA ASP A 440 -6.89 2.28 34.46
C ASP A 440 -8.30 1.73 34.29
N GLN A 441 -8.98 2.13 33.21
CA GLN A 441 -10.36 1.74 32.92
C GLN A 441 -10.48 1.29 31.46
N PRO A 442 -11.26 0.24 31.15
CA PRO A 442 -11.58 -0.08 29.76
C PRO A 442 -12.28 1.10 29.08
N TYR A 443 -12.03 1.31 27.79
CA TYR A 443 -12.80 2.29 27.02
C TYR A 443 -14.24 1.80 26.83
N SER A 444 -15.19 2.64 27.23
CA SER A 444 -16.62 2.35 27.08
C SER A 444 -17.40 3.66 27.13
N THR A 445 -18.53 3.73 26.43
CA THR A 445 -19.44 4.86 26.57
C THR A 445 -20.35 4.74 27.80
N ASN A 446 -20.27 3.64 28.54
CA ASN A 446 -21.00 3.46 29.80
C ASN A 446 -20.21 4.08 30.97
N PRO A 447 -20.74 5.10 31.66
CA PRO A 447 -20.05 5.79 32.75
C PRO A 447 -19.78 4.91 33.98
N GLN A 448 -20.45 3.76 34.10
CA GLN A 448 -20.20 2.79 35.17
C GLN A 448 -18.98 1.90 34.90
N ILE A 449 -18.57 1.78 33.64
CA ILE A 449 -17.37 1.03 33.24
C ILE A 449 -16.18 1.98 33.10
N ASN A 450 -16.43 3.15 32.52
CA ASN A 450 -15.43 4.19 32.34
C ASN A 450 -16.00 5.53 32.84
N SER A 451 -15.53 6.03 33.98
CA SER A 451 -16.00 7.26 34.60
C SER A 451 -15.21 8.51 34.20
N LEU A 452 -14.18 8.37 33.35
CA LEU A 452 -13.32 9.47 32.94
C LEU A 452 -14.13 10.57 32.24
N SER A 453 -13.81 11.82 32.58
CA SER A 453 -14.42 13.03 32.04
C SER A 453 -13.40 14.15 31.98
N TYR A 454 -13.73 15.26 31.33
CA TYR A 454 -12.85 16.43 31.28
C TYR A 454 -12.44 16.94 32.68
N GLU A 455 -13.33 16.84 33.67
CA GLU A 455 -13.03 17.21 35.07
C GLU A 455 -11.92 16.33 35.69
N SER A 456 -11.75 15.10 35.22
CA SER A 456 -10.71 14.18 35.70
C SER A 456 -9.28 14.70 35.42
N LEU A 457 -9.10 15.62 34.46
CA LEU A 457 -7.81 16.26 34.21
C LEU A 457 -7.29 17.08 35.40
N ASN A 458 -8.17 17.52 36.31
CA ASN A 458 -7.76 18.30 37.49
C ASN A 458 -6.84 17.52 38.44
N THR A 459 -6.86 16.19 38.37
CA THR A 459 -6.14 15.30 39.30
C THR A 459 -5.08 14.43 38.63
N LEU A 460 -5.11 14.28 37.30
CA LEU A 460 -4.17 13.44 36.56
C LEU A 460 -3.02 14.31 36.05
N THR A 461 -1.79 13.85 36.26
CA THR A 461 -0.57 14.61 35.92
C THR A 461 0.35 13.86 34.95
N GLU A 462 0.04 12.60 34.67
CA GLU A 462 0.76 11.70 33.77
C GLU A 462 0.03 11.69 32.41
N GLU A 463 0.78 11.76 31.32
CA GLU A 463 0.24 11.96 29.97
C GLU A 463 -0.66 10.82 29.48
N HIS A 464 -0.38 9.55 29.80
CA HIS A 464 -1.21 8.43 29.37
C HIS A 464 -2.55 8.41 30.12
N ASP A 465 -2.53 8.67 31.43
CA ASP A 465 -3.74 8.76 32.25
C ASP A 465 -4.65 9.92 31.77
N ALA A 466 -4.04 11.07 31.48
CA ALA A 466 -4.75 12.21 30.90
C ALA A 466 -5.21 11.93 29.45
N GLY A 467 -4.45 11.19 28.67
CA GLY A 467 -4.81 10.77 27.32
C GLY A 467 -5.97 9.80 27.25
N ALA A 468 -6.11 8.92 28.26
CA ALA A 468 -7.26 8.03 28.37
C ALA A 468 -8.59 8.81 28.49
N ILE A 469 -8.58 10.01 29.08
CA ILE A 469 -9.75 10.91 29.08
C ILE A 469 -10.09 11.33 27.65
N TRP A 470 -9.10 11.79 26.89
CA TRP A 470 -9.31 12.24 25.52
C TRP A 470 -9.80 11.10 24.60
N ALA A 471 -9.16 9.93 24.65
CA ALA A 471 -9.59 8.76 23.90
C ALA A 471 -11.03 8.34 24.26
N THR A 472 -11.41 8.42 25.54
CA THR A 472 -12.79 8.15 25.98
C THR A 472 -13.79 9.15 25.36
N ILE A 473 -13.44 10.43 25.31
CA ILE A 473 -14.26 11.47 24.67
C ILE A 473 -14.39 11.20 23.16
N LEU A 474 -13.31 10.89 22.47
CA LEU A 474 -13.33 10.56 21.04
C LEU A 474 -14.14 9.27 20.78
N TRP A 475 -14.14 8.31 21.71
CA TRP A 475 -14.96 7.11 21.61
C TRP A 475 -16.47 7.42 21.70
N GLU A 476 -16.87 8.42 22.49
CA GLU A 476 -18.25 8.93 22.47
C GLU A 476 -18.60 9.59 21.12
N VAL A 477 -17.67 10.33 20.52
CA VAL A 477 -17.87 10.93 19.18
C VAL A 477 -18.03 9.85 18.12
N TYR A 478 -17.16 8.84 18.14
CA TYR A 478 -17.23 7.67 17.25
C TYR A 478 -18.58 6.97 17.34
N TRP A 479 -19.05 6.62 18.55
CA TRP A 479 -20.35 5.97 18.72
C TRP A 479 -21.53 6.89 18.38
N GLY A 480 -21.42 8.18 18.68
CA GLY A 480 -22.43 9.18 18.27
C GLY A 480 -22.66 9.22 16.76
N LEU A 481 -21.62 8.96 15.96
CA LEU A 481 -21.70 8.86 14.50
C LEU A 481 -22.07 7.44 14.02
N VAL A 482 -21.52 6.38 14.64
CA VAL A 482 -21.83 4.98 14.29
C VAL A 482 -23.29 4.64 14.57
N ASP A 483 -23.86 5.09 15.69
CA ASP A 483 -25.28 4.89 16.00
C ASP A 483 -26.18 5.56 14.94
N LYS A 484 -25.71 6.66 14.35
CA LYS A 484 -26.46 7.43 13.35
C LYS A 484 -26.34 6.87 11.93
N LEU A 485 -25.15 6.44 11.53
CA LEU A 485 -24.82 6.11 10.13
C LEU A 485 -24.49 4.63 9.90
N GLY A 486 -24.40 3.86 10.98
CA GLY A 486 -23.99 2.47 10.99
C GLY A 486 -22.47 2.31 10.81
N PHE A 487 -22.03 1.08 11.06
CA PHE A 487 -20.65 0.63 10.92
C PHE A 487 -20.39 0.01 9.53
N THR A 488 -19.14 0.03 9.09
CA THR A 488 -18.66 -0.76 7.93
C THR A 488 -17.34 -1.46 8.24
N GLU A 489 -17.21 -2.72 7.82
CA GLU A 489 -15.94 -3.45 7.87
C GLU A 489 -14.93 -2.92 6.84
N ALA A 490 -15.40 -2.26 5.77
CA ALA A 490 -14.56 -1.58 4.78
C ALA A 490 -14.02 -0.25 5.34
N ARG A 491 -13.26 -0.33 6.43
CA ARG A 491 -12.81 0.81 7.26
C ARG A 491 -11.39 1.32 6.95
N MET A 492 -10.76 0.73 5.94
CA MET A 492 -9.40 1.14 5.51
C MET A 492 -9.40 2.26 4.48
N THR A 493 -10.58 2.67 4.01
CA THR A 493 -10.79 3.74 3.02
C THR A 493 -11.92 4.65 3.49
N PRO A 494 -11.86 5.97 3.24
CA PRO A 494 -12.93 6.88 3.61
C PRO A 494 -14.28 6.52 2.99
N ASN A 495 -15.32 6.58 3.81
CA ASN A 495 -16.71 6.53 3.37
C ASN A 495 -17.56 7.39 4.30
N ASN A 496 -17.88 8.61 3.88
CA ASN A 496 -18.59 9.57 4.72
C ASN A 496 -20.05 9.18 4.99
N ALA A 497 -20.58 8.14 4.33
CA ALA A 497 -21.90 7.58 4.61
C ALA A 497 -21.91 6.55 5.74
N LYS A 498 -20.75 6.25 6.34
CA LYS A 498 -20.60 5.29 7.45
C LYS A 498 -19.95 5.96 8.64
N GLY A 499 -20.50 5.73 9.83
CA GLY A 499 -20.20 6.52 11.02
C GLY A 499 -18.77 6.32 11.52
N ASN A 500 -18.25 5.09 11.44
CA ASN A 500 -16.89 4.79 11.85
C ASN A 500 -15.86 5.48 10.95
N THR A 501 -16.00 5.34 9.62
CA THR A 501 -15.08 5.98 8.67
C THR A 501 -15.21 7.49 8.64
N LEU A 502 -16.43 8.03 8.82
CA LEU A 502 -16.62 9.47 8.98
C LEU A 502 -15.94 10.01 10.24
N ALA A 503 -16.04 9.30 11.38
CA ALA A 503 -15.38 9.68 12.62
C ALA A 503 -13.86 9.78 12.44
N LEU A 504 -13.23 8.77 11.81
CA LEU A 504 -11.80 8.84 11.52
C LEU A 504 -11.46 9.98 10.56
N GLN A 505 -12.25 10.21 9.50
CA GLN A 505 -11.99 11.31 8.57
C GLN A 505 -12.03 12.67 9.25
N ILE A 506 -13.03 12.91 10.12
CA ILE A 506 -13.14 14.16 10.89
C ILE A 506 -11.93 14.33 11.81
N ILE A 507 -11.51 13.26 12.50
CA ILE A 507 -10.37 13.31 13.42
C ILE A 507 -9.06 13.58 12.67
N MET A 508 -8.83 12.92 11.53
CA MET A 508 -7.66 13.18 10.68
C MET A 508 -7.65 14.63 10.16
N ASN A 509 -8.80 15.15 9.74
CA ASN A 509 -8.93 16.55 9.32
C ASN A 509 -8.68 17.52 10.49
N ALA A 510 -9.19 17.22 11.69
CA ALA A 510 -9.01 18.06 12.87
C ALA A 510 -7.54 18.22 13.27
N LEU A 511 -6.73 17.16 13.14
CA LEU A 511 -5.28 17.24 13.37
C LEU A 511 -4.61 18.29 12.48
N THR A 512 -5.09 18.47 11.24
CA THR A 512 -4.55 19.47 10.31
C THR A 512 -5.00 20.90 10.61
N LEU A 513 -6.09 21.06 11.37
CA LEU A 513 -6.68 22.36 11.71
C LEU A 513 -6.20 22.88 13.07
N GLN A 514 -5.93 21.98 14.01
CA GLN A 514 -5.62 22.38 15.37
C GLN A 514 -4.30 23.14 15.48
N ALA A 515 -4.25 24.07 16.44
CA ALA A 515 -3.07 24.88 16.71
C ALA A 515 -1.90 24.02 17.22
N CYS A 516 -0.69 24.58 17.15
CA CYS A 516 0.48 24.01 17.81
C CYS A 516 0.30 24.08 19.33
N ASN A 517 0.56 22.97 20.03
CA ASN A 517 0.32 22.79 21.47
C ASN A 517 -1.14 23.08 21.89
N PRO A 518 -2.12 22.36 21.30
CA PRO A 518 -3.53 22.64 21.56
C PRO A 518 -3.92 22.24 22.99
N THR A 519 -4.88 22.97 23.55
CA THR A 519 -5.65 22.51 24.73
C THR A 519 -6.76 21.55 24.30
N PHE A 520 -7.37 20.83 25.26
CA PHE A 520 -8.53 19.98 24.98
C PHE A 520 -9.69 20.74 24.33
N ILE A 521 -9.91 21.99 24.74
CA ILE A 521 -10.94 22.87 24.18
C ILE A 521 -10.61 23.21 22.72
N GLN A 522 -9.36 23.57 22.42
CA GLN A 522 -8.94 23.88 21.06
C GLN A 522 -9.01 22.65 20.14
N ALA A 523 -8.64 21.46 20.65
CA ALA A 523 -8.76 20.21 19.92
C ALA A 523 -10.22 19.84 19.63
N ARG A 524 -11.12 20.02 20.60
CA ARG A 524 -12.57 19.87 20.38
C ARG A 524 -13.07 20.81 19.29
N ASP A 525 -12.71 22.09 19.36
CA ASP A 525 -13.18 23.09 18.42
C ASP A 525 -12.68 22.77 16.99
N ALA A 526 -11.43 22.32 16.85
CA ALA A 526 -10.90 21.82 15.58
C ALA A 526 -11.67 20.61 15.03
N ILE A 527 -12.16 19.70 15.88
CA ILE A 527 -13.04 18.59 15.48
C ILE A 527 -14.39 19.10 14.97
N THR A 528 -14.95 20.13 15.60
CA THR A 528 -16.22 20.71 15.13
C THR A 528 -16.07 21.45 13.80
N ASP A 529 -14.95 22.14 13.58
CA ASP A 529 -14.62 22.78 12.31
C ASP A 529 -14.37 21.74 11.22
N ALA A 530 -13.67 20.65 11.55
CA ALA A 530 -13.47 19.53 10.63
C ALA A 530 -14.79 18.86 10.22
N GLU A 531 -15.75 18.72 11.14
CA GLU A 531 -17.09 18.19 10.81
C GLU A 531 -17.83 19.12 9.85
N TRP A 532 -17.79 20.43 10.09
CA TRP A 532 -18.36 21.42 9.16
C TRP A 532 -17.79 21.24 7.75
N MET A 533 -16.46 21.13 7.61
CA MET A 533 -15.81 20.96 6.30
C MET A 533 -16.07 19.60 5.63
N THR A 534 -16.34 18.55 6.42
CA THR A 534 -16.44 17.17 5.91
C THR A 534 -17.88 16.77 5.58
N SER A 535 -18.86 17.32 6.30
CA SER A 535 -20.27 16.92 6.21
C SER A 535 -21.26 18.09 6.20
N ASP A 536 -20.80 19.33 5.98
CA ASP A 536 -21.65 20.53 5.98
C ASP A 536 -22.49 20.66 7.26
N SER A 537 -21.90 20.36 8.41
CA SER A 537 -22.52 20.43 9.74
C SER A 537 -23.73 19.50 9.97
N GLN A 538 -23.89 18.45 9.17
CA GLN A 538 -25.01 17.50 9.31
C GLN A 538 -25.00 16.74 10.65
N TYR A 539 -23.85 16.62 11.32
CA TYR A 539 -23.71 15.81 12.54
C TYR A 539 -23.24 16.62 13.76
N THR A 540 -23.24 17.95 13.67
CA THR A 540 -22.85 18.86 14.75
C THR A 540 -23.54 18.52 16.09
N CYS A 541 -24.85 18.20 16.08
CA CYS A 541 -25.57 17.84 17.30
C CYS A 541 -25.06 16.54 17.93
N ASN A 542 -24.75 15.52 17.14
CA ASN A 542 -24.22 14.25 17.61
C ASN A 542 -22.86 14.46 18.28
N ILE A 543 -21.97 15.22 17.64
CA ILE A 543 -20.62 15.49 18.12
C ILE A 543 -20.64 16.32 19.42
N TRP A 544 -21.41 17.42 19.46
CA TRP A 544 -21.52 18.23 20.67
C TRP A 544 -22.13 17.47 21.84
N ALA A 545 -23.13 16.60 21.59
CA ALA A 545 -23.69 15.76 22.64
C ALA A 545 -22.64 14.79 23.21
N SER A 546 -21.79 14.20 22.36
CA SER A 546 -20.69 13.33 22.78
C SER A 546 -19.67 14.06 23.65
N PHE A 547 -19.23 15.26 23.26
CA PHE A 547 -18.34 16.08 24.08
C PHE A 547 -18.98 16.48 25.43
N ALA A 548 -20.23 16.95 25.39
CA ALA A 548 -20.96 17.37 26.58
C ALA A 548 -21.17 16.24 27.58
N LYS A 549 -21.40 15.01 27.10
CA LYS A 549 -21.57 13.81 27.95
C LYS A 549 -20.37 13.55 28.86
N ARG A 550 -19.17 13.96 28.44
CA ARG A 550 -17.92 13.81 29.18
C ARG A 550 -17.39 15.14 29.72
N GLY A 551 -18.24 16.15 29.85
CA GLY A 551 -17.90 17.43 30.50
C GLY A 551 -17.17 18.45 29.62
N LEU A 552 -16.95 18.17 28.33
CA LEU A 552 -16.26 19.08 27.40
C LEU A 552 -17.25 19.85 26.49
N GLY A 553 -18.43 20.17 27.01
CA GLY A 553 -19.48 20.91 26.29
C GLY A 553 -19.17 22.41 26.09
N VAL A 554 -20.12 23.17 25.52
CA VAL A 554 -19.95 24.60 25.14
C VAL A 554 -19.43 25.49 26.29
N GLY A 555 -19.82 25.20 27.53
CA GLY A 555 -19.43 25.95 28.72
C GLY A 555 -18.14 25.48 29.40
N ALA A 556 -17.44 24.48 28.86
CA ALA A 556 -16.23 23.93 29.46
C ALA A 556 -15.12 24.98 29.55
N LYS A 557 -14.38 24.95 30.65
CA LYS A 557 -13.24 25.83 30.94
C LYS A 557 -12.18 25.01 31.68
N PHE A 558 -10.92 25.35 31.44
CA PHE A 558 -9.79 24.89 32.23
C PHE A 558 -9.49 25.92 33.32
#